data_AF-A0A956PQP0-F1
#
_entry.id   AF-A0A956PQP0-F1
#
_cell.length_a   1.000
_cell.length_b   1.000
_cell.length_c   1.000
_cell.angle_alpha   90.00
_cell.angle_beta   90.00
_cell.angle_gamma   90.00
#
_symmetry.space_group_name_H-M   'P 1'
#
loop_
_entity.id
_entity.type
_entity.pdbx_description
1 polymer ?
#
loop_
_entity_poly.entity_id
_entity_poly.type
_entity_poly.pdbx_seq_one_letter_code
_entity_poly.pdbx_strand_id
1 'polypeptide(L)'
;WVNRRVDRQALAKRFFTQRESELVLADPGSGRFFQIWTRKEAVLKTNGVGLRVPLDSFEVLTDDVSPEAIGRPLRLRTEVRTDEYTVSWAVPTECADQSVSWVTSDQDDWLQQVEDAL
;
A
#
# COMPACT_ATOMS: atom_id res chain seq x y z
N TRP A 1 -2.59 -12.82 26.11
CA TRP A 1 -2.96 -12.33 24.77
C TRP A 1 -3.41 -10.89 24.88
N VAL A 2 -2.61 -9.94 24.39
CA VAL A 2 -2.97 -8.52 24.44
C VAL A 2 -4.01 -8.29 23.35
N ASN A 3 -5.29 -8.20 23.75
CA ASN A 3 -6.35 -7.71 22.88
C ASN A 3 -6.17 -6.18 22.74
N ARG A 4 -5.20 -5.77 21.92
CA ARG A 4 -4.96 -4.37 21.61
C ARG A 4 -6.03 -3.98 20.59
N ARG A 5 -7.16 -3.47 21.06
CA ARG A 5 -8.10 -2.76 20.18
C ARG A 5 -7.37 -1.58 19.57
N VAL A 6 -6.97 -1.72 18.31
CA VAL A 6 -6.36 -0.63 17.56
C VAL A 6 -7.48 0.27 17.07
N ASP A 7 -7.49 1.51 17.56
CA ASP A 7 -8.39 2.53 17.06
C ASP A 7 -7.88 3.05 15.71
N ARG A 8 -8.45 2.49 14.64
CA ARG A 8 -8.14 2.84 13.24
C ARG A 8 -8.38 4.32 12.95
N GLN A 9 -9.39 4.93 13.56
CA GLN A 9 -9.71 6.34 13.35
C GLN A 9 -8.69 7.23 14.02
N ALA A 10 -8.28 6.90 15.25
CA ALA A 10 -7.22 7.61 15.94
C ALA A 10 -5.89 7.51 15.20
N LEU A 11 -5.57 6.35 14.60
CA LEU A 11 -4.38 6.20 13.75
C LEU A 11 -4.48 7.06 12.48
N ALA A 12 -5.61 7.00 11.78
CA ALA A 12 -5.82 7.80 10.57
C ALA A 12 -5.68 9.31 10.86
N LYS A 13 -6.21 9.80 11.97
CA LYS A 13 -6.07 11.21 12.37
C LYS A 13 -4.64 11.62 12.71
N ARG A 14 -3.80 10.67 13.16
CA ARG A 14 -2.43 10.95 13.63
C ARG A 14 -1.39 10.82 12.53
N PHE A 15 -1.63 9.98 11.55
CA PHE A 15 -0.61 9.58 10.57
C PHE A 15 -1.00 9.82 9.12
N PHE A 16 -2.28 10.02 8.80
CA PHE A 16 -2.69 10.27 7.40
C PHE A 16 -2.82 11.77 7.13
N THR A 17 -2.87 12.13 5.84
CA THR A 17 -3.21 13.50 5.45
C THR A 17 -4.64 13.82 5.86
N GLN A 18 -4.97 15.11 5.99
CA GLN A 18 -6.31 15.53 6.37
C GLN A 18 -7.40 14.90 5.48
N ARG A 19 -7.21 14.89 4.16
CA ARG A 19 -8.17 14.34 3.20
C ARG A 19 -8.35 12.83 3.37
N GLU A 20 -7.25 12.11 3.57
CA GLU A 20 -7.28 10.66 3.83
C GLU A 20 -7.97 10.34 5.15
N SER A 21 -7.67 11.11 6.21
CA SER A 21 -8.35 10.97 7.49
C SER A 21 -9.86 11.23 7.36
N GLU A 22 -10.27 12.27 6.64
CA GLU A 22 -11.69 12.58 6.38
C GLU A 22 -12.41 11.41 5.70
N LEU A 23 -11.79 10.77 4.71
CA LEU A 23 -12.36 9.60 4.03
C LEU A 23 -12.51 8.38 4.94
N VAL A 24 -11.55 8.14 5.84
CA VAL A 24 -11.64 7.06 6.83
C VAL A 24 -12.72 7.35 7.88
N LEU A 25 -12.87 8.62 8.28
CA LEU A 25 -13.84 9.05 9.29
C LEU A 25 -15.26 9.11 8.76
N ALA A 26 -15.45 9.39 7.47
CA ALA A 26 -16.74 9.43 6.82
C ALA A 26 -17.42 8.05 6.74
N ASP A 27 -16.63 6.97 6.74
CA ASP A 27 -17.15 5.60 6.68
C ASP A 27 -16.42 4.64 7.65
N PRO A 28 -16.73 4.77 8.96
CA PRO A 28 -16.18 3.94 10.02
C PRO A 28 -16.58 2.46 9.88
N GLY A 29 -15.70 1.65 9.31
CA GLY A 29 -15.96 0.21 9.13
C GLY A 29 -15.59 -0.28 7.74
N SER A 30 -15.52 0.62 6.78
CA SER A 30 -14.99 0.32 5.45
C SER A 30 -13.54 -0.19 5.48
N GLY A 31 -13.15 -0.87 4.40
CA GLY A 31 -11.76 -1.24 4.13
C GLY A 31 -10.83 -0.06 3.83
N ARG A 32 -11.33 1.19 3.82
CA ARG A 32 -10.56 2.39 3.43
C ARG A 32 -9.30 2.60 4.26
N PHE A 33 -9.38 2.36 5.57
CA PHE A 33 -8.21 2.45 6.44
C PHE A 33 -7.10 1.51 5.95
N PHE A 34 -7.43 0.26 5.64
CA PHE A 34 -6.46 -0.73 5.19
C PHE A 34 -5.96 -0.44 3.78
N GLN A 35 -6.82 0.06 2.89
CA GLN A 35 -6.42 0.53 1.57
C GLN A 35 -5.37 1.64 1.66
N ILE A 36 -5.66 2.71 2.41
CA ILE A 36 -4.72 3.83 2.56
C ILE A 36 -3.44 3.37 3.28
N TRP A 37 -3.59 2.61 4.37
CA TRP A 37 -2.44 2.08 5.13
C TRP A 37 -1.50 1.25 4.25
N THR A 38 -2.04 0.26 3.53
CA THR A 38 -1.23 -0.63 2.69
C THR A 38 -0.57 0.10 1.53
N ARG A 39 -1.26 1.09 0.94
CA ARG A 39 -0.67 1.95 -0.11
C ARG A 39 0.50 2.76 0.43
N LYS A 40 0.36 3.41 1.59
CA LYS A 40 1.46 4.17 2.19
C LYS A 40 2.65 3.27 2.55
N GLU A 41 2.38 2.10 3.13
CA GLU A 41 3.43 1.11 3.41
C GLU A 41 4.15 0.65 2.14
N ALA A 42 3.41 0.44 1.04
CA ALA A 42 4.01 0.08 -0.25
C ALA A 42 4.95 1.17 -0.76
N VAL A 43 4.53 2.44 -0.69
CA VAL A 43 5.35 3.62 -1.01
C VAL A 43 6.63 3.62 -0.15
N LEU A 44 6.51 3.52 1.18
CA LEU A 44 7.69 3.54 2.06
C LEU A 44 8.68 2.39 1.82
N LYS A 45 8.16 1.22 1.43
CA LYS A 45 8.95 0.02 1.19
C LYS A 45 9.78 0.09 -0.09
N THR A 46 9.41 0.91 -1.09
CA THR A 46 10.17 0.94 -2.37
C THR A 46 11.61 1.42 -2.21
N ASN A 47 11.88 2.30 -1.24
CA ASN A 47 13.22 2.86 -1.00
C ASN A 47 13.87 2.32 0.28
N GLY A 48 13.23 1.41 1.00
CA GLY A 48 13.75 0.85 2.26
C GLY A 48 13.94 1.88 3.38
N VAL A 49 13.32 3.06 3.28
CA VAL A 49 13.50 4.18 4.23
C VAL A 49 12.71 4.00 5.53
N GLY A 50 11.71 3.11 5.52
CA GLY A 50 10.82 2.86 6.66
C GLY A 50 10.05 4.12 7.09
N LEU A 51 9.70 4.19 8.37
CA LEU A 51 8.93 5.30 8.97
C LEU A 51 9.72 6.61 9.16
N ARG A 52 10.86 6.77 8.48
CA ARG A 52 11.63 8.02 8.50
C ARG A 52 10.95 9.13 7.68
N VAL A 53 10.10 8.75 6.73
CA VAL A 53 9.24 9.66 5.98
C VAL A 53 7.89 9.74 6.70
N PRO A 54 7.43 10.94 7.11
CA PRO A 54 6.12 11.12 7.72
C PRO A 54 5.01 10.64 6.78
N LEU A 55 4.07 9.86 7.29
CA LEU A 55 2.96 9.32 6.50
C LEU A 55 1.98 10.41 6.04
N ASP A 56 2.00 11.58 6.67
CA ASP A 56 1.18 12.75 6.35
C ASP A 56 1.86 13.71 5.35
N SER A 57 3.09 13.42 4.92
CA SER A 57 3.82 14.26 3.95
C SER A 57 3.44 14.00 2.49
N PHE A 58 2.70 12.91 2.21
CA PHE A 58 2.27 12.54 0.86
C PHE A 58 0.89 11.89 0.89
N GLU A 59 0.20 11.93 -0.24
CA GLU A 59 -1.15 11.39 -0.41
C GLU A 59 -1.15 10.14 -1.30
N VAL A 60 -2.03 9.18 -0.98
CA VAL A 60 -2.20 7.92 -1.73
C VAL A 60 -3.64 7.69 -2.18
N LEU A 61 -4.41 8.77 -2.38
CA LEU A 61 -5.79 8.68 -2.87
C LEU A 61 -5.86 8.32 -4.36
N THR A 62 -4.80 8.58 -5.11
CA THR A 62 -4.64 8.26 -6.54
C THR A 62 -3.59 7.17 -6.75
N ASP A 63 -3.69 6.49 -7.90
CA ASP A 63 -2.71 5.47 -8.30
C ASP A 63 -1.34 6.08 -8.61
N ASP A 64 -1.29 7.33 -9.01
CA ASP A 64 -0.03 8.02 -9.24
C ASP A 64 0.43 8.73 -7.96
N VAL A 65 1.67 8.47 -7.56
CA VAL A 65 2.31 9.08 -6.39
C VAL A 65 3.38 10.05 -6.87
N SER A 66 3.30 11.28 -6.39
CA SER A 66 4.26 12.34 -6.70
C SER A 66 5.68 11.96 -6.27
N PRO A 67 6.72 12.35 -7.05
CA PRO A 67 8.12 12.19 -6.64
C PRO A 67 8.47 12.91 -5.34
N GLU A 68 7.67 13.88 -4.88
CA GLU A 68 7.91 14.58 -3.61
C GLU A 68 7.93 13.64 -2.41
N ALA A 69 7.25 12.50 -2.47
CA ALA A 69 7.20 11.54 -1.38
C ALA A 69 8.54 10.80 -1.16
N ILE A 70 9.20 10.38 -2.25
CA ILE A 70 10.36 9.46 -2.18
C ILE A 70 11.44 9.70 -3.25
N GLY A 71 11.41 10.86 -3.90
CA GLY A 71 12.39 11.28 -4.91
C GLY A 71 12.19 10.68 -6.30
N ARG A 72 11.14 9.87 -6.51
CA ARG A 72 10.79 9.31 -7.82
C ARG A 72 9.29 9.09 -7.96
N PRO A 73 8.70 9.23 -9.15
CA PRO A 73 7.29 8.97 -9.37
C PRO A 73 7.03 7.46 -9.27
N LEU A 74 5.94 7.10 -8.59
CA LEU A 74 5.52 5.71 -8.47
C LEU A 74 4.08 5.56 -8.95
N ARG A 75 3.76 4.33 -9.37
CA ARG A 75 2.39 3.88 -9.60
C ARG A 75 2.02 2.81 -8.59
N LEU A 76 0.94 3.07 -7.87
CA LEU A 76 0.29 2.18 -6.93
C LEU A 76 -0.74 1.33 -7.65
N ARG A 77 -0.86 0.09 -7.18
CA ARG A 77 -2.05 -0.73 -7.41
C ARG A 77 -2.47 -1.36 -6.10
N THR A 78 -3.77 -1.56 -5.96
CA THR A 78 -4.37 -2.20 -4.79
C THR A 78 -5.32 -3.27 -5.24
N GLU A 79 -5.26 -4.42 -4.57
CA GLU A 79 -6.17 -5.52 -4.77
C GLU A 79 -6.73 -5.99 -3.43
N VAL A 80 -8.04 -6.19 -3.39
CA VAL A 80 -8.74 -6.80 -2.26
C VAL A 80 -8.84 -8.29 -2.56
N ARG A 81 -8.19 -9.11 -1.74
CA ARG A 81 -8.03 -10.54 -1.99
C ARG A 81 -9.16 -11.37 -1.37
N THR A 82 -9.64 -10.93 -0.22
CA THR A 82 -10.84 -11.43 0.46
C THR A 82 -11.49 -10.27 1.19
N ASP A 83 -12.67 -10.47 1.78
CA ASP A 83 -13.33 -9.45 2.62
C ASP A 83 -12.46 -8.98 3.81
N GLU A 84 -11.33 -9.65 4.08
CA GLU A 84 -10.45 -9.37 5.20
C GLU A 84 -9.07 -8.81 4.84
N TYR A 85 -8.59 -8.98 3.59
CA TYR A 85 -7.22 -8.61 3.22
C TYR A 85 -7.14 -7.66 2.02
N THR A 86 -6.40 -6.58 2.23
CA THR A 86 -6.01 -5.62 1.18
C THR A 86 -4.51 -5.71 0.95
N VAL A 87 -4.11 -5.83 -0.31
CA VAL A 87 -2.71 -5.81 -0.72
C VAL A 87 -2.48 -4.64 -1.65
N SER A 88 -1.43 -3.89 -1.40
CA SER A 88 -1.00 -2.80 -2.29
C SER A 88 0.48 -2.97 -2.62
N TRP A 89 0.84 -2.64 -3.85
CA TRP A 89 2.22 -2.58 -4.30
C TRP A 89 2.47 -1.27 -5.06
N ALA A 90 3.71 -0.80 -5.01
CA ALA A 90 4.14 0.42 -5.67
C ALA A 90 5.34 0.09 -6.55
N VAL A 91 5.30 0.55 -7.80
CA VAL A 91 6.40 0.37 -8.76
C VAL A 91 6.81 1.73 -9.32
N PRO A 92 8.08 1.92 -9.71
CA PRO A 92 8.47 3.07 -10.53
C PRO A 92 7.55 3.20 -11.75
N THR A 93 7.20 4.43 -12.15
CA THR A 93 6.26 4.64 -13.26
C THR A 93 6.76 4.03 -14.58
N GLU A 94 8.07 3.91 -14.77
CA GLU A 94 8.70 3.17 -15.89
C GLU A 94 8.38 1.67 -15.91
N CYS A 95 7.95 1.09 -14.79
CA CYS A 95 7.56 -0.31 -14.63
C CYS A 95 6.03 -0.49 -14.53
N ALA A 96 5.24 0.54 -14.83
CA ALA A 96 3.79 0.54 -14.63
C ALA A 96 3.02 -0.52 -15.44
N ASP A 97 3.62 -0.95 -16.56
CA ASP A 97 3.04 -1.94 -17.47
C ASP A 97 3.30 -3.39 -17.03
N GLN A 98 4.06 -3.60 -15.96
CA GLN A 98 4.28 -4.93 -15.40
C GLN A 98 2.99 -5.49 -14.79
N SER A 99 2.76 -6.79 -15.01
CA SER A 99 1.63 -7.52 -14.46
C SER A 99 2.02 -8.27 -13.19
N VAL A 100 1.11 -8.33 -12.22
CA VAL A 100 1.28 -9.18 -11.03
C VAL A 100 0.54 -10.49 -11.25
N SER A 101 1.27 -11.60 -11.23
CA SER A 101 0.72 -12.94 -11.14
C SER A 101 0.74 -13.41 -9.69
N TRP A 102 -0.28 -14.18 -9.31
CA TRP A 102 -0.39 -14.75 -7.97
C TRP A 102 -0.18 -16.24 -8.07
N VAL A 103 0.73 -16.75 -7.26
CA VAL A 103 1.06 -18.18 -7.21
C VAL A 103 0.63 -18.71 -5.84
N THR A 104 -0.04 -19.86 -5.83
CA THR A 104 -0.46 -20.54 -4.60
C THR A 104 0.61 -21.57 -4.20
N SER A 105 0.77 -21.82 -2.89
CA SER A 105 1.86 -22.67 -2.38
C SER A 105 1.76 -24.15 -2.76
N ASP A 106 0.61 -24.57 -3.28
CA ASP A 106 0.34 -25.91 -3.83
C ASP A 106 0.78 -26.05 -5.31
N GLN A 107 1.27 -24.98 -5.93
CA GLN A 107 1.87 -25.00 -7.26
C GLN A 107 3.40 -25.07 -7.11
N ASP A 108 4.02 -26.15 -7.60
CA ASP A 108 5.48 -26.33 -7.65
C ASP A 108 6.20 -25.32 -8.57
N ASP A 109 5.44 -24.47 -9.28
CA ASP A 109 5.91 -23.47 -10.26
C ASP A 109 6.52 -22.20 -9.64
N TRP A 110 6.51 -22.03 -8.30
CA TRP A 110 6.97 -20.81 -7.64
C TRP A 110 8.49 -20.55 -7.76
N LEU A 111 9.28 -21.55 -8.17
CA LEU A 111 10.73 -21.42 -8.42
C LEU A 111 11.09 -21.19 -9.90
N GLN A 112 10.18 -21.47 -10.85
CA GLN A 112 10.56 -21.64 -12.26
C GLN A 112 10.36 -20.40 -13.14
N GLN A 113 9.63 -19.38 -12.67
CA GLN A 113 9.28 -18.20 -13.48
C GLN A 113 10.31 -17.07 -13.48
N VAL A 114 11.44 -17.20 -12.76
CA VAL A 114 12.47 -16.13 -12.68
C VAL A 114 13.59 -16.30 -13.72
N GLU A 115 13.71 -17.45 -14.38
CA GLU A 115 14.82 -17.72 -15.30
C GLU A 115 14.65 -17.15 -16.73
N ASP A 116 13.43 -16.75 -17.14
CA ASP A 116 13.17 -16.28 -18.52
C ASP A 116 13.21 -14.74 -18.70
N ALA A 117 13.75 -14.00 -17.72
CA ALA A 117 13.82 -12.53 -17.75
C ALA A 117 15.25 -11.95 -17.76
N LEU A 118 16.24 -12.70 -18.26
CA LEU A 118 17.63 -12.24 -18.49
C LEU A 118 18.04 -12.31 -19.96
#